data_AF-A0A392RKF4-F1
#
_entry.id   AF-A0A392RKF4-F1
#
_cell.length_a   1.000
_cell.length_b   1.000
_cell.length_c   1.000
_cell.angle_alpha   90.00
_cell.angle_beta   90.00
_cell.angle_gamma   90.00
#
_symmetry.space_group_name_H-M   'P 1'
#
loop_
_entity.id
_entity.type
_entity.pdbx_description
1 polymer ?
#
loop_
_entity_poly.entity_id
_entity_poly.type
_entity_poly.pdbx_seq_one_letter_code
_entity_poly.pdbx_strand_id
1 'polypeptide(L)'
;AYSHSEHELASLLHNLDINTHFRMPNVYYQTQGTLYSEAMSYRQQFPPPPFYPRFQTPEAWNEYRRADQVEYEAIMDRNEAVFYEQYGAHMRAQEEQRAAASASAAASHGSPMFTLSELGMDDSPGFQNFM
;
A
#
# COMPACT_ATOMS: atom_id res chain seq x y z
N ALA A 1 3.63 -4.14 -36.11
CA ALA A 1 2.41 -3.35 -35.84
C ALA A 1 1.97 -3.66 -34.42
N TYR A 2 1.59 -2.66 -33.64
CA TYR A 2 1.09 -2.85 -32.27
C TYR A 2 -0.29 -3.49 -32.30
N SER A 3 -0.59 -4.34 -31.31
CA SER A 3 -1.93 -4.91 -31.14
C SER A 3 -2.89 -3.94 -30.43
N HIS A 4 -2.35 -3.02 -29.62
CA HIS A 4 -3.11 -1.95 -28.98
C HIS A 4 -3.08 -0.66 -29.80
N SER A 5 -4.08 0.19 -29.59
CA SER A 5 -4.14 1.51 -30.21
C SER A 5 -3.05 2.44 -29.66
N GLU A 6 -2.61 3.40 -30.46
CA GLU A 6 -1.68 4.44 -30.03
C GLU A 6 -2.19 5.20 -28.80
N HIS A 7 -3.50 5.42 -28.71
CA HIS A 7 -4.12 6.07 -27.56
C HIS A 7 -3.96 5.27 -26.26
N GLU A 8 -4.12 3.95 -26.30
CA GLU A 8 -3.94 3.08 -25.14
C GLU A 8 -2.47 3.06 -24.69
N LEU A 9 -1.55 2.94 -25.65
CA LEU A 9 -0.12 2.97 -25.37
C LEU A 9 0.32 4.30 -24.76
N ALA A 10 -0.10 5.43 -25.35
CA ALA A 10 0.22 6.77 -24.86
C ALA A 10 -0.41 7.05 -23.49
N SER A 11 -1.64 6.58 -23.25
CA SER A 11 -2.32 6.74 -21.96
C SER A 11 -1.62 5.96 -20.86
N LEU A 12 -1.17 4.73 -21.13
CA LEU A 12 -0.38 3.97 -20.16
C LEU A 12 0.94 4.69 -19.85
N LEU A 13 1.69 5.12 -20.87
CA LEU A 13 2.95 5.83 -20.69
C LEU A 13 2.78 7.12 -19.88
N HIS A 14 1.73 7.89 -20.17
CA HIS A 14 1.42 9.11 -19.44
C HIS A 14 1.18 8.85 -17.95
N ASN A 15 0.40 7.82 -17.61
CA ASN A 15 0.18 7.44 -16.22
C ASN A 15 1.46 6.93 -15.54
N LEU A 16 2.31 6.17 -16.24
CA LEU A 16 3.60 5.73 -15.70
C LEU A 16 4.53 6.90 -15.40
N ASP A 17 4.57 7.91 -16.27
CA ASP A 17 5.39 9.11 -16.06
C ASP A 17 4.85 9.95 -14.89
N ILE A 18 3.52 10.10 -14.75
CA ILE A 18 2.88 10.71 -13.58
C ILE A 18 3.24 9.96 -12.31
N ASN A 19 3.07 8.64 -12.29
CA ASN A 19 3.36 7.83 -11.11
C ASN A 19 4.84 7.88 -10.74
N THR A 20 5.73 7.92 -11.73
CA THR A 20 7.18 8.10 -11.50
C THR A 20 7.46 9.46 -10.88
N HIS A 21 6.86 10.53 -11.40
CA HIS A 21 7.02 11.89 -10.87
C HIS A 21 6.55 12.00 -9.41
N PHE A 22 5.37 11.44 -9.10
CA PHE A 22 4.83 11.42 -7.73
C PHE A 22 5.34 10.26 -6.86
N ARG A 23 6.27 9.44 -7.37
CA ARG A 23 6.78 8.22 -6.72
C ARG A 23 5.68 7.29 -6.20
N MET A 24 4.54 7.26 -6.88
CA MET A 24 3.46 6.36 -6.55
C MET A 24 3.80 4.95 -7.04
N PRO A 25 3.65 3.91 -6.20
CA PRO A 25 3.84 2.55 -6.66
C PRO A 25 2.84 2.23 -7.77
N ASN A 26 3.33 1.66 -8.87
CA ASN A 26 2.49 1.19 -9.96
C ASN A 26 1.79 -0.11 -9.54
N VAL A 27 0.65 0.00 -8.86
CA VAL A 27 -0.07 -1.17 -8.32
C VAL A 27 -0.90 -1.88 -9.39
N TYR A 28 -1.39 -1.15 -10.40
CA TYR A 28 -2.44 -1.63 -11.29
C TYR A 28 -1.96 -2.12 -12.66
N TYR A 29 -0.66 -2.10 -12.93
CA TYR A 29 -0.12 -2.45 -14.24
C TYR A 29 0.60 -3.80 -14.23
N GLN A 30 0.16 -4.70 -15.10
CA GLN A 30 0.84 -5.97 -15.38
C GLN A 30 2.08 -5.71 -16.24
N THR A 31 3.25 -5.63 -15.62
CA THR A 31 4.53 -5.37 -16.33
C THR A 31 4.98 -6.50 -17.26
N GLN A 32 4.38 -7.68 -17.15
CA GLN A 32 4.59 -8.82 -18.06
C GLN A 32 3.56 -8.90 -19.20
N GLY A 33 2.58 -7.98 -19.23
CA GLY A 33 1.51 -7.97 -20.23
C GLY A 33 1.96 -7.38 -21.57
N THR A 34 1.21 -7.71 -22.63
CA THR A 34 1.47 -7.21 -24.00
C THR A 34 1.29 -5.70 -24.11
N LEU A 35 0.30 -5.11 -23.44
CA LEU A 35 0.12 -3.65 -23.41
C LEU A 35 1.36 -2.94 -22.85
N TYR A 36 1.95 -3.45 -21.77
CA TYR A 36 3.13 -2.86 -21.15
C TYR A 36 4.36 -2.97 -22.06
N SER A 37 4.62 -4.16 -22.63
CA SER A 37 5.77 -4.35 -23.51
C SER A 37 5.66 -3.56 -24.81
N GLU A 38 4.47 -3.46 -25.39
CA GLU A 38 4.20 -2.59 -26.55
C GLU A 38 4.37 -1.11 -26.18
N ALA A 39 3.88 -0.68 -25.01
CA ALA A 39 4.05 0.70 -24.56
C ALA A 39 5.54 1.06 -24.35
N MET A 40 6.32 0.15 -23.76
CA MET A 40 7.78 0.35 -23.62
C MET A 40 8.48 0.42 -24.99
N SER A 41 8.05 -0.40 -25.96
CA SER A 41 8.56 -0.35 -27.33
C SER A 41 8.18 0.96 -28.03
N TYR A 42 6.94 1.43 -27.85
CA TYR A 42 6.47 2.71 -28.36
C TYR A 42 7.27 3.88 -27.77
N ARG A 43 7.56 3.86 -26.46
CA ARG A 43 8.42 4.86 -25.79
C ARG A 43 9.84 4.90 -26.35
N GLN A 44 10.41 3.76 -26.76
CA GLN A 44 11.72 3.75 -27.41
C GLN A 44 11.70 4.46 -28.77
N GLN A 45 10.59 4.31 -29.49
CA GLN A 45 10.38 4.91 -30.81
C GLN A 45 10.08 6.41 -30.70
N PHE A 46 9.34 6.81 -29.66
CA PHE A 46 8.97 8.18 -29.34
C PHE A 46 9.41 8.52 -27.90
N PRO A 47 10.70 8.79 -27.69
CA PRO A 47 11.22 9.07 -26.36
C PRO A 47 10.64 10.39 -25.82
N PRO A 48 10.55 10.54 -24.48
CA PRO A 48 10.19 11.82 -23.88
C PRO A 48 11.10 12.94 -24.40
N PRO A 49 10.56 14.18 -24.56
CA PRO A 49 11.35 15.30 -25.03
C PRO A 49 12.60 15.51 -24.17
N PRO A 50 13.78 15.70 -24.78
CA PRO A 50 14.99 15.98 -24.02
C PRO A 50 14.88 17.31 -23.28
N PHE A 51 15.63 17.44 -22.19
CA PHE A 51 15.70 18.70 -21.42
C PHE A 51 16.33 19.84 -22.22
N TYR A 52 17.21 19.57 -23.18
CA TYR A 52 17.73 20.55 -24.12
C TYR A 52 17.05 20.37 -25.49
N PRO A 53 16.55 21.42 -26.16
CA PRO A 53 16.70 22.85 -25.86
C PRO A 53 15.58 23.44 -24.98
N ARG A 54 14.75 22.62 -24.31
CA ARG A 54 13.67 23.10 -23.44
C ARG A 54 14.19 24.06 -22.35
N PHE A 55 15.37 23.74 -21.79
CA PHE A 55 16.17 24.61 -20.94
C PHE A 55 17.46 24.96 -21.68
N GLN A 56 17.51 26.15 -22.29
CA GLN A 56 18.60 26.55 -23.19
C GLN A 56 19.88 26.94 -22.45
N THR A 57 19.75 27.34 -21.18
CA THR A 57 20.88 27.81 -20.37
C THR A 57 21.02 26.99 -19.09
N PRO A 58 22.24 26.83 -18.55
CA PRO A 58 22.45 26.21 -17.25
C PRO A 58 21.67 26.88 -16.12
N GLU A 59 21.45 28.20 -16.19
CA GLU A 59 20.69 28.96 -15.22
C GLU A 59 19.22 28.55 -15.21
N ALA A 60 18.59 28.43 -16.39
CA ALA A 60 17.20 27.98 -16.51
C ALA A 60 17.02 26.54 -16.01
N TRP A 61 18.00 25.67 -16.29
CA TRP A 61 18.02 24.30 -15.75
C TRP A 61 18.12 24.28 -14.23
N ASN A 62 19.01 25.09 -13.65
CA ASN A 62 19.19 25.15 -12.21
C ASN A 62 17.96 25.71 -11.48
N GLU A 63 17.30 26.70 -12.06
CA GLU A 63 16.04 27.24 -11.52
C GLU A 63 14.93 26.18 -11.51
N TYR A 64 14.75 25.46 -12.63
CA TYR A 64 13.82 24.35 -12.71
C TYR A 64 14.10 23.29 -11.64
N ARG A 65 15.36 22.83 -11.52
CA ARG A 65 15.73 21.83 -10.51
C ARG A 65 15.46 22.30 -9.08
N ARG A 66 15.73 23.57 -8.79
CA ARG A 66 15.50 24.14 -7.45
C ARG A 66 14.01 24.15 -7.11
N ALA A 67 13.15 24.54 -8.06
CA ALA A 67 11.70 24.52 -7.85
C ALA A 67 11.19 23.09 -7.63
N ASP A 68 11.60 22.15 -8.49
CA ASP A 68 11.25 20.73 -8.38
C ASP A 68 11.73 20.12 -7.05
N GLN A 69 12.92 20.48 -6.59
CA GLN A 69 13.45 20.04 -5.29
C GLN A 69 12.60 20.53 -4.11
N VAL A 70 12.18 21.80 -4.11
CA VAL A 70 11.35 22.35 -3.03
C VAL A 70 9.98 21.68 -2.99
N GLU A 71 9.35 21.47 -4.15
CA GLU A 71 8.08 20.74 -4.23
C GLU A 71 8.24 19.29 -3.75
N TYR A 72 9.34 18.64 -4.13
CA TYR A 72 9.65 17.28 -3.69
C TYR A 72 9.82 17.18 -2.17
N GLU A 73 10.60 18.08 -1.56
CA GLU A 73 10.83 18.12 -0.12
C GLU A 73 9.50 18.30 0.63
N ALA A 74 8.62 19.20 0.16
CA ALA A 74 7.31 19.41 0.78
C ALA A 74 6.40 18.16 0.74
N ILE A 75 6.43 17.38 -0.35
CA ILE A 75 5.70 16.11 -0.45
C ILE A 75 6.28 15.08 0.52
N MET A 76 7.62 15.00 0.62
CA MET A 76 8.29 14.07 1.52
C MET A 76 7.99 14.36 2.99
N ASP A 77 8.05 15.63 3.40
CA ASP A 77 7.71 16.06 4.77
C ASP A 77 6.28 15.67 5.13
N ARG A 78 5.33 15.90 4.21
CA ARG A 78 3.93 15.47 4.40
C ARG A 78 3.81 13.96 4.53
N ASN A 79 4.48 13.21 3.65
CA ASN A 79 4.42 11.75 3.66
C ASN A 79 5.04 11.16 4.94
N GLU A 80 6.14 11.73 5.42
CA GLU A 80 6.78 11.36 6.68
C GLU A 80 5.84 11.61 7.86
N ALA A 81 5.19 12.77 7.92
CA ALA A 81 4.21 13.08 8.95
C ALA A 81 3.05 12.05 8.96
N VAL A 82 2.50 11.74 7.78
CA VAL A 82 1.44 10.73 7.63
C VAL A 82 1.91 9.35 8.07
N PHE A 83 3.13 8.97 7.72
CA PHE A 83 3.71 7.69 8.13
C PHE A 83 3.78 7.56 9.65
N TYR A 84 4.33 8.56 10.35
CA TYR A 84 4.47 8.51 11.81
C TYR A 84 3.13 8.57 12.54
N GLU A 85 2.14 9.28 11.99
CA GLU A 85 0.78 9.26 12.51
C GLU A 85 0.18 7.84 12.44
N GLN A 86 0.23 7.21 11.27
CA GLN A 86 -0.28 5.86 11.04
C GLN A 86 0.46 4.82 11.87
N TYR A 87 1.79 4.90 11.92
CA TYR A 87 2.62 4.02 12.72
C TYR A 87 2.30 4.15 14.21
N GLY A 88 2.17 5.37 14.72
CA GLY A 88 1.78 5.62 16.12
C GLY A 88 0.39 5.07 16.45
N ALA A 89 -0.57 5.23 15.55
CA ALA A 89 -1.91 4.63 15.70
C ALA A 89 -1.86 3.10 15.76
N HIS A 90 -1.09 2.47 14.87
CA HIS A 90 -0.88 1.02 14.86
C HIS A 90 -0.24 0.52 16.15
N MET A 91 0.80 1.20 16.66
CA MET A 91 1.47 0.81 17.91
C MET A 91 0.54 0.89 19.12
N ARG A 92 -0.27 1.94 19.23
CA ARG A 92 -1.28 2.06 20.30
C ARG A 92 -2.32 0.96 20.25
N ALA A 93 -2.86 0.68 19.06
CA ALA A 93 -3.84 -0.39 18.87
C ALA A 93 -3.26 -1.77 19.24
N GLN A 94 -2.00 -2.03 18.87
CA GLN A 94 -1.31 -3.27 19.23
C GLN A 94 -1.11 -3.39 20.75
N GLU A 95 -0.73 -2.30 21.43
CA GLU A 95 -0.56 -2.29 22.89
C GLU A 95 -1.88 -2.53 23.62
N GLU A 96 -2.96 -1.88 23.18
CA GLU A 96 -4.30 -2.07 23.73
C GLU A 96 -4.79 -3.52 23.56
N GLN A 97 -4.56 -4.12 22.38
CA GLN A 97 -4.85 -5.53 22.13
C GLN A 97 -4.05 -6.46 23.05
N ARG A 98 -2.76 -6.18 23.28
CA ARG A 98 -1.92 -6.94 24.21
C ARG A 98 -2.43 -6.81 25.65
N ALA A 99 -2.76 -5.60 26.08
CA ALA A 99 -3.29 -5.34 27.42
C ALA A 99 -4.61 -6.08 27.65
N ALA A 100 -5.53 -6.05 26.67
CA ALA A 100 -6.79 -6.79 26.71
C ALA A 100 -6.59 -8.31 26.77
N ALA A 101 -5.63 -8.84 26.01
CA ALA A 101 -5.27 -10.26 26.06
C ALA A 101 -4.68 -10.66 27.42
N SER A 102 -3.80 -9.85 28.00
CA SER A 102 -3.25 -10.08 29.35
C SER A 102 -4.32 -10.00 30.44
N ALA A 103 -5.26 -9.05 30.36
CA ALA A 103 -6.37 -8.95 31.30
C ALA A 103 -7.30 -10.17 31.20
N SER A 104 -7.58 -10.65 29.99
CA SER A 104 -8.37 -11.86 29.76
C SER A 104 -7.69 -13.11 30.34
N ALA A 105 -6.37 -13.24 30.17
CA ALA A 105 -5.59 -14.34 30.74
C ALA A 105 -5.59 -14.30 32.29
N ALA A 106 -5.48 -13.11 32.89
CA ALA A 106 -5.58 -12.96 34.34
C ALA A 106 -6.98 -13.33 34.87
N ALA A 107 -8.04 -12.94 34.16
CA ALA A 107 -9.42 -13.31 34.51
C ALA A 107 -9.68 -14.81 34.36
N SER A 108 -9.12 -15.47 33.34
CA SER A 108 -9.23 -16.93 33.18
C SER A 108 -8.47 -17.69 34.26
N HIS A 109 -7.32 -17.19 34.74
CA HIS A 109 -6.57 -17.80 35.83
C HIS A 109 -7.18 -17.54 37.23
N GLY A 110 -8.02 -16.50 37.38
CA GLY A 110 -8.73 -16.16 38.62
C GLY A 110 -10.16 -16.70 38.72
N SER A 111 -10.69 -17.34 37.67
CA SER A 111 -12.02 -17.93 37.69
C SER A 111 -11.98 -19.32 38.35
N PRO A 112 -12.76 -19.59 39.41
CA PRO A 112 -12.86 -20.95 39.94
C PRO A 112 -13.45 -21.85 38.87
N MET A 113 -12.68 -22.84 38.42
CA MET A 113 -13.15 -23.85 37.48
C MET A 113 -14.12 -24.78 38.22
N PHE A 114 -15.42 -24.50 38.16
CA PHE A 114 -16.44 -25.45 38.60
C PHE A 114 -16.49 -26.61 37.61
N THR A 115 -16.34 -27.84 38.11
CA THR A 115 -16.53 -29.03 37.29
C THR A 115 -18.02 -29.30 37.09
N LEU A 116 -18.41 -29.97 36.00
CA LEU A 116 -19.83 -30.30 35.73
C LEU A 116 -20.46 -31.09 36.89
N SER A 117 -19.65 -31.88 37.60
CA SER A 117 -20.03 -32.61 38.82
C SER A 117 -20.36 -31.69 40.01
N GLU A 118 -19.81 -30.47 40.06
CA GLU A 118 -20.06 -29.47 41.12
C GLU A 118 -21.38 -28.71 40.91
N LEU A 119 -21.90 -28.68 39.67
CA LEU A 119 -23.17 -28.06 39.27
C LEU A 119 -24.37 -29.02 39.29
N GLY A 120 -24.18 -30.27 39.73
CA GLY A 120 -25.26 -31.26 39.86
C GLY A 120 -25.89 -31.71 38.55
N MET A 121 -25.20 -31.57 37.41
CA MET A 121 -25.69 -31.90 36.06
C MET A 121 -25.13 -33.23 35.53
N ASP A 122 -25.04 -34.27 36.35
CA ASP A 122 -24.57 -35.61 35.92
C ASP A 122 -25.71 -36.54 35.46
N ASP A 123 -26.97 -36.15 35.61
CA ASP A 123 -28.11 -36.98 35.21
C ASP A 123 -28.86 -36.39 34.00
N SER A 124 -28.45 -36.81 32.80
CA SER A 124 -29.35 -36.85 31.65
C SER A 124 -29.09 -38.10 30.81
N PRO A 125 -30.02 -39.07 30.78
CA PRO A 125 -29.83 -40.31 30.07
C PRO A 125 -30.10 -40.13 28.57
N GLY A 126 -29.10 -40.49 27.77
CA GLY A 126 -29.24 -41.10 26.44
C GLY A 126 -30.01 -40.33 25.36
N PHE A 127 -29.28 -39.62 24.50
CA PHE A 127 -29.72 -39.43 23.12
C PHE A 127 -29.16 -40.57 22.25
N GLN A 128 -30.07 -41.44 21.82
CA GLN A 128 -29.84 -42.46 20.81
C GLN A 128 -29.69 -41.79 19.43
N ASN A 129 -28.58 -42.07 18.74
CA ASN A 129 -28.39 -41.69 17.34
C ASN A 129 -29.42 -42.43 16.46
N PHE A 130 -30.19 -41.69 15.65
CA PHE A 130 -30.94 -42.29 14.55
C PHE A 130 -30.01 -42.46 13.34
N MET A 131 -30.02 -43.67 12.77
CA MET A 131 -29.41 -44.03 11.48
C MET A 131 -30.00 -43.23 10.32
#